data_AF-A0A1I1I8F0-F1
#
_entry.id   AF-A0A1I1I8F0-F1
#
_cell.length_a   1.000
_cell.length_b   1.000
_cell.length_c   1.000
_cell.angle_alpha   90.00
_cell.angle_beta   90.00
_cell.angle_gamma   90.00
#
_symmetry.space_group_name_H-M   'P 1'
#
loop_
_entity.id
_entity.type
_entity.pdbx_description
1 polymer ?
#
loop_
_entity_poly.entity_id
_entity_poly.type
_entity_poly.pdbx_seq_one_letter_code
_entity_poly.pdbx_strand_id
1 'polypeptide(L)'
;MEKPLPSIPAKRYFTIGEVSDLCGVKPHVLRYWEQEFTQLRPMKRRGNRRYYQHHEVLMIRRIRDLLYDQGFTISGARNKLQEIVQTERDQRRNGEVMLEAVDLLDGSDSLSDDFDDMADFEDGKPEGADLSMTNLAQYQLQLVRRELFEIRDLLSPMY
;
A
#
# COMPACT_ATOMS: atom_id res chain seq x y z
N MET A 1 15.98 19.55 12.64
CA MET A 1 14.65 20.12 12.89
C MET A 1 14.01 20.33 11.53
N GLU A 2 13.38 19.28 11.00
CA GLU A 2 13.02 19.24 9.58
C GLU A 2 11.52 19.28 9.38
N LYS A 3 11.12 20.03 8.35
CA LYS A 3 9.72 20.15 7.91
C LYS A 3 9.17 18.75 7.61
N PRO A 4 7.90 18.46 7.97
CA PRO A 4 7.29 17.19 7.64
C PRO A 4 7.37 16.97 6.12
N LEU A 5 7.80 15.77 5.73
CA LEU A 5 7.88 15.44 4.31
C LEU A 5 6.46 15.47 3.69
N PRO A 6 6.29 16.05 2.49
CA PRO A 6 5.00 16.12 1.84
C PRO A 6 4.45 14.71 1.54
N SER A 7 3.14 14.54 1.38
CA SER A 7 2.58 13.26 0.93
C SER A 7 3.12 12.90 -0.47
N ILE A 8 3.41 11.62 -0.71
CA ILE A 8 3.84 11.15 -2.04
C ILE A 8 2.62 11.09 -2.97
N PRO A 9 2.62 11.78 -4.12
CA PRO A 9 1.52 11.69 -5.08
C PRO A 9 1.37 10.29 -5.67
N ALA A 10 0.17 9.93 -6.15
CA ALA A 10 -0.10 8.67 -6.84
C ALA A 10 0.45 8.63 -8.29
N LYS A 11 1.70 9.06 -8.50
CA LYS A 11 2.39 9.07 -9.79
C LYS A 11 3.25 7.81 -9.93
N ARG A 12 3.30 7.23 -11.14
CA ARG A 12 4.06 5.99 -11.39
C ARG A 12 5.57 6.20 -11.42
N TYR A 13 6.02 7.33 -11.94
CA TYR A 13 7.44 7.64 -12.12
C TYR A 13 7.74 9.07 -11.67
N PHE A 14 8.80 9.22 -10.89
CA PHE A 14 9.30 10.49 -10.36
C PHE A 14 10.67 10.80 -10.95
N THR A 15 10.92 12.06 -11.27
CA THR A 15 12.26 12.53 -11.64
C THR A 15 13.10 12.77 -10.40
N ILE A 16 14.43 12.80 -10.54
CA ILE A 16 15.34 13.07 -9.41
C ILE A 16 15.06 14.39 -8.69
N GLY A 17 14.57 15.42 -9.39
CA GLY A 17 14.16 16.69 -8.78
C GLY A 17 12.92 16.50 -7.90
N GLU A 18 11.88 15.86 -8.44
CA GLU A 18 10.67 15.55 -7.67
C GLU A 18 10.98 14.70 -6.43
N VAL A 19 11.85 13.68 -6.55
CA VAL A 19 12.26 12.85 -5.40
C VAL A 19 13.06 13.65 -4.37
N SER A 20 13.92 14.56 -4.84
CA SER A 20 14.66 15.46 -3.95
C SER A 20 13.73 16.30 -3.09
N ASP A 21 12.67 16.84 -3.69
CA ASP A 21 11.68 17.66 -2.98
C ASP A 21 10.80 16.81 -2.05
N LEU A 22 10.39 15.61 -2.50
CA LEU A 22 9.57 14.69 -1.70
C LEU A 22 10.31 14.10 -0.51
N CYS A 23 11.62 13.92 -0.59
CA CYS A 23 12.43 13.32 0.46
C CYS A 23 13.30 14.35 1.20
N GLY A 24 13.33 15.61 0.77
CA GLY A 24 14.17 16.65 1.37
C GLY A 24 15.67 16.28 1.32
N VAL A 25 16.11 15.64 0.23
CA VAL A 25 17.49 15.18 0.03
C VAL A 25 18.02 15.70 -1.29
N LYS A 26 19.22 16.30 -1.30
CA LYS A 26 19.77 16.93 -2.51
C LYS A 26 19.97 15.90 -3.64
N PRO A 27 19.81 16.28 -4.93
CA PRO A 27 19.92 15.35 -6.06
C PRO A 27 21.26 14.62 -6.16
N HIS A 28 22.38 15.23 -5.76
CA HIS A 28 23.68 14.54 -5.79
C HIS A 28 23.81 13.46 -4.72
N VAL A 29 23.15 13.63 -3.57
CA VAL A 29 23.08 12.61 -2.51
C VAL A 29 22.27 11.42 -2.99
N LEU A 30 21.15 11.65 -3.68
CA LEU A 30 20.37 10.58 -4.30
C LEU A 30 21.21 9.78 -5.31
N ARG A 31 22.02 10.45 -6.14
CA ARG A 31 22.95 9.77 -7.07
C ARG A 31 23.99 8.92 -6.34
N TYR A 32 24.48 9.39 -5.21
CA TYR A 32 25.41 8.63 -4.39
C TYR A 32 24.73 7.43 -3.75
N TRP A 33 23.52 7.60 -3.20
CA TRP A 33 22.72 6.52 -2.62
C TRP A 33 22.40 5.43 -3.65
N GLU A 34 22.15 5.76 -4.92
CA GLU A 34 21.99 4.74 -5.96
C GLU A 34 23.21 3.82 -6.14
N GLN A 35 24.42 4.33 -5.86
CA GLN A 35 25.65 3.54 -5.94
C GLN A 35 25.79 2.65 -4.70
N GLU A 36 25.41 3.18 -3.53
CA GLU A 36 25.54 2.48 -2.25
C GLU A 36 24.40 1.47 -1.98
N PHE A 37 23.20 1.71 -2.50
CA PHE A 37 22.03 0.86 -2.27
C PHE A 37 21.64 0.16 -3.56
N THR A 38 22.04 -1.11 -3.71
CA THR A 38 21.76 -1.93 -4.90
C THR A 38 20.28 -2.22 -5.15
N GLN A 39 19.43 -1.93 -4.15
CA GLN A 39 17.97 -2.02 -4.22
C GLN A 39 17.35 -0.82 -4.95
N LEU A 40 18.03 0.33 -4.98
CA LEU A 40 17.63 1.49 -5.78
C LEU A 40 18.12 1.28 -7.21
N ARG A 41 17.20 0.96 -8.11
CA ARG A 41 17.51 0.69 -9.52
C ARG A 41 16.68 1.62 -10.41
N PRO A 42 16.97 2.94 -10.38
CA PRO A 42 16.22 3.89 -11.15
C PRO A 42 16.32 3.57 -12.64
N MET A 43 15.19 3.67 -13.33
CA MET A 43 15.13 3.37 -14.74
C MET A 43 15.85 4.46 -15.54
N LYS A 44 16.98 4.10 -16.16
CA LYS A 44 17.77 4.99 -17.01
C LYS A 44 17.14 5.07 -18.40
N ARG A 45 16.79 6.28 -18.85
CA ARG A 45 16.31 6.54 -20.23
C ARG A 45 17.33 7.34 -21.03
N ARG A 46 17.05 7.54 -22.33
CA ARG A 46 17.83 8.42 -23.23
C ARG A 46 18.07 9.78 -22.55
N GLY A 47 19.31 10.27 -22.64
CA GLY A 47 19.72 11.54 -22.02
C GLY A 47 20.11 11.47 -20.54
N ASN A 48 20.48 10.29 -20.01
CA ASN A 48 20.95 10.09 -18.63
C ASN A 48 19.96 10.60 -17.56
N ARG A 49 18.67 10.62 -17.90
CA ARG A 49 17.58 10.95 -16.97
C ARG A 49 17.22 9.72 -16.16
N ARG A 50 17.04 9.92 -14.85
CA ARG A 50 16.75 8.89 -13.86
C ARG A 50 15.30 9.04 -13.43
N TYR A 51 14.56 7.94 -13.51
CA TYR A 51 13.18 7.85 -13.08
C TYR A 51 13.07 6.84 -11.95
N TYR A 52 12.46 7.27 -10.85
CA TYR A 52 12.20 6.44 -9.68
C TYR A 52 10.74 6.03 -9.66
N GLN A 53 10.47 4.82 -9.21
CA GLN A 53 9.12 4.35 -8.94
C GLN A 53 8.69 4.74 -7.52
N HIS A 54 7.39 4.61 -7.25
CA HIS A 54 6.84 4.88 -5.92
C HIS A 54 7.55 4.10 -4.80
N HIS A 55 7.82 2.80 -5.00
CA HIS A 55 8.50 1.99 -4.00
C HIS A 55 9.95 2.44 -3.73
N GLU A 56 10.65 2.97 -4.74
CA GLU A 56 11.99 3.53 -4.59
C GLU A 56 11.95 4.83 -3.78
N VAL A 57 10.92 5.67 -3.96
CA VAL A 57 10.72 6.89 -3.15
C VAL A 57 10.49 6.52 -1.67
N LEU A 58 9.67 5.51 -1.39
CA LEU A 58 9.46 5.01 -0.03
C LEU A 58 10.77 4.50 0.59
N MET A 59 11.57 3.76 -0.18
CA MET A 59 12.85 3.25 0.26
C MET A 59 13.84 4.38 0.56
N ILE A 60 13.87 5.44 -0.26
CA ILE A 60 14.68 6.63 -0.04
C ILE A 60 14.29 7.34 1.26
N ARG A 61 12.99 7.43 1.59
CA ARG A 61 12.54 7.94 2.90
C ARG A 61 13.08 7.09 4.03
N ARG A 62 12.96 5.76 3.92
CA ARG A 62 13.48 4.87 4.94
C ARG A 62 15.00 5.00 5.14
N ILE A 63 15.75 5.12 4.04
CA ILE A 63 17.20 5.39 4.09
C ILE A 63 17.47 6.70 4.83
N ARG A 64 16.72 7.76 4.52
CA ARG A 64 16.85 9.06 5.19
C ARG A 64 16.64 8.93 6.70
N ASP A 65 15.58 8.26 7.13
CA ASP A 65 15.27 8.09 8.55
C ASP A 65 16.39 7.31 9.27
N LEU A 66 16.95 6.28 8.61
CA LEU A 66 18.06 5.51 9.16
C LEU A 66 19.33 6.35 9.32
N LEU A 67 19.63 7.22 8.36
CA LEU A 67 20.87 8.00 8.37
C LEU A 67 20.78 9.25 9.24
N TYR A 68 19.68 10.00 9.13
CA TYR A 68 19.54 11.31 9.78
C TYR A 68 18.90 11.22 11.16
N ASP A 69 17.86 10.40 11.32
CA ASP A 69 17.13 10.32 12.59
C ASP A 69 17.75 9.27 13.52
N GLN A 70 18.16 8.13 12.98
CA GLN A 70 18.74 7.03 13.77
C GLN A 70 20.28 7.04 13.79
N GLY A 71 20.93 7.85 12.95
CA GLY A 71 22.38 8.02 12.97
C GLY A 71 23.18 6.80 12.48
N PHE A 72 22.58 5.91 11.69
CA PHE A 72 23.31 4.80 11.09
C PHE A 72 24.34 5.29 10.07
N THR A 73 25.41 4.52 9.90
CA THR A 73 26.31 4.69 8.75
C THR A 73 25.67 4.10 7.49
N ILE A 74 26.19 4.46 6.31
CA ILE A 74 25.71 3.92 5.02
C ILE A 74 25.70 2.38 5.03
N SER A 75 26.78 1.76 5.53
CA SER A 75 26.88 0.29 5.66
C SER A 75 25.86 -0.27 6.66
N GLY A 76 25.65 0.41 7.79
CA GLY A 76 24.67 0.00 8.79
C GLY A 76 23.24 0.07 8.25
N ALA A 77 22.89 1.16 7.57
CA ALA A 77 21.59 1.33 6.93
C ALA A 77 21.35 0.28 5.84
N ARG A 78 22.38 -0.08 5.05
CA ARG A 78 22.28 -1.15 4.04
C ARG A 78 21.91 -2.49 4.68
N ASN A 79 22.60 -2.87 5.75
CA ASN A 79 22.33 -4.12 6.46
C ASN A 79 20.92 -4.11 7.07
N LYS A 80 20.53 -3.00 7.71
CA LYS A 80 19.20 -2.87 8.31
C LYS A 80 18.08 -2.95 7.28
N LEU A 81 18.26 -2.36 6.10
CA LEU A 81 17.27 -2.46 5.02
C LEU A 81 17.13 -3.89 4.49
N GLN A 82 18.22 -4.65 4.39
CA GLN A 82 18.17 -6.06 4.00
C GLN A 82 17.46 -6.91 5.05
N GLU A 83 17.74 -6.67 6.33
CA GLU A 83 17.07 -7.32 7.46
C GLU A 83 15.56 -7.07 7.41
N ILE A 84 15.13 -5.81 7.26
CA ILE A 84 13.69 -5.47 7.20
C ILE A 84 13.00 -6.21 6.06
N VAL A 85 13.59 -6.23 4.85
CA VAL A 85 13.02 -6.93 3.70
C VAL A 85 12.94 -8.44 3.95
N GLN A 86 13.95 -9.01 4.62
CA GLN A 86 13.96 -10.43 4.95
C GLN A 86 12.89 -10.75 6.01
N THR A 87 12.78 -9.94 7.06
CA THR A 87 11.73 -10.08 8.09
C THR A 87 10.33 -9.95 7.50
N GLU A 88 10.08 -8.99 6.60
CA GLU A 88 8.79 -8.87 5.92
C GLU A 88 8.46 -10.11 5.07
N ARG A 89 9.45 -10.72 4.42
CA ARG A 89 9.28 -11.96 3.67
C ARG A 89 9.02 -13.14 4.59
N ASP A 90 9.73 -13.22 5.71
CA ASP A 90 9.57 -14.29 6.69
C ASP A 90 8.23 -14.17 7.42
N GLN A 91 7.75 -12.97 7.72
CA GLN A 91 6.39 -12.72 8.24
C GLN A 91 5.32 -13.18 7.25
N ARG A 92 5.47 -12.83 5.96
CA ARG A 92 4.56 -13.31 4.91
C ARG A 92 4.60 -14.83 4.74
N ARG A 93 5.77 -15.45 4.98
CA ARG A 93 5.97 -16.90 4.86
C ARG A 93 5.50 -17.67 6.08
N ASN A 94 5.62 -17.09 7.28
CA ASN A 94 5.27 -17.69 8.56
C ASN A 94 3.78 -17.60 8.88
N GLY A 95 2.96 -17.02 7.99
CA GLY A 95 1.50 -17.03 8.16
C GLY A 95 1.00 -16.18 9.33
N GLU A 96 1.84 -15.33 9.94
CA GLU A 96 1.37 -14.23 10.79
C GLU A 96 0.84 -13.09 9.89
N VAL A 97 -0.18 -13.43 9.10
CA VAL A 97 -1.24 -12.46 8.89
C VAL A 97 -2.16 -12.68 10.08
N MET A 98 -1.97 -11.88 11.13
CA MET A 98 -3.05 -11.61 12.07
C MET A 98 -4.09 -10.83 11.25
N LEU A 99 -4.87 -11.59 10.49
CA LEU A 99 -6.03 -11.18 9.73
C LEU A 99 -7.23 -11.47 10.63
N GLU A 100 -7.30 -10.79 11.79
CA GLU A 100 -8.55 -10.64 12.53
C GLU A 100 -9.49 -9.79 11.67
N ALA A 101 -10.11 -10.43 10.68
CA ALA A 101 -11.31 -9.98 9.96
C ALA A 101 -11.84 -11.01 8.94
N VAL A 102 -11.15 -12.13 8.68
CA VAL A 102 -11.63 -13.17 7.74
C VAL A 102 -11.96 -14.44 8.51
N ASP A 103 -12.80 -14.30 9.52
CA ASP A 103 -13.75 -15.35 9.86
C ASP A 103 -15.05 -14.99 9.18
N LEU A 104 -15.38 -15.71 8.11
CA LEU A 104 -16.67 -16.38 7.91
C LEU A 104 -16.88 -16.71 6.42
N LEU A 105 -16.58 -17.97 6.11
CA LEU A 105 -17.33 -18.82 5.18
C LEU A 105 -17.22 -18.48 3.68
N ASP A 106 -16.38 -19.23 2.96
CA ASP A 106 -16.97 -20.23 2.05
C ASP A 106 -15.95 -21.34 1.75
N GLY A 107 -16.17 -22.49 2.36
CA GLY A 107 -15.51 -23.74 2.08
C GLY A 107 -16.58 -24.79 1.84
N SER A 108 -16.33 -25.67 0.86
CA SER A 108 -17.19 -26.75 0.36
C SER A 108 -18.29 -26.28 -0.60
N ASP A 109 -18.55 -26.90 -1.74
CA ASP A 109 -17.99 -28.12 -2.30
C ASP A 109 -18.21 -28.10 -3.82
N SER A 110 -17.36 -28.84 -4.49
CA SER A 110 -17.44 -29.11 -5.91
C SER A 110 -18.55 -30.13 -6.21
N LEU A 111 -19.16 -29.99 -7.40
CA LEU A 111 -19.69 -31.06 -8.26
C LEU A 111 -20.92 -31.87 -7.79
N SER A 112 -22.02 -31.74 -8.55
CA SER A 112 -22.78 -32.90 -9.02
C SER A 112 -23.53 -32.57 -10.32
N ASP A 113 -23.24 -33.38 -11.33
CA ASP A 113 -23.97 -33.55 -12.58
C ASP A 113 -25.45 -33.89 -12.37
N ASP A 114 -26.21 -33.64 -13.44
CA ASP A 114 -27.46 -34.28 -13.86
C ASP A 114 -28.68 -34.21 -12.93
N PHE A 115 -29.75 -33.53 -13.39
CA PHE A 115 -31.10 -34.11 -13.46
C PHE A 115 -32.03 -33.29 -14.36
N ASP A 116 -32.66 -33.98 -15.32
CA ASP A 116 -33.79 -33.60 -16.16
C ASP A 116 -34.89 -32.80 -15.43
N ASP A 117 -35.52 -31.83 -16.09
CA ASP A 117 -36.90 -31.98 -16.60
C ASP A 117 -37.46 -30.65 -17.17
N MET A 118 -37.79 -30.72 -18.45
CA MET A 118 -38.90 -30.08 -19.17
C MET A 118 -39.84 -29.12 -18.39
N ALA A 119 -39.90 -27.84 -18.80
CA ALA A 119 -41.17 -27.09 -18.97
C ALA A 119 -40.95 -25.74 -19.68
N ASP A 120 -41.63 -25.64 -20.82
CA ASP A 120 -41.87 -24.46 -21.65
C ASP A 120 -43.02 -23.62 -21.02
N PHE A 121 -42.79 -22.37 -20.60
CA PHE A 121 -43.88 -21.37 -20.43
C PHE A 121 -43.40 -19.92 -20.24
N GLU A 122 -44.28 -19.00 -20.64
CA GLU A 122 -44.12 -17.59 -21.04
C GLU A 122 -43.57 -16.55 -20.04
N ASP A 123 -42.94 -15.53 -20.66
CA ASP A 123 -42.97 -14.08 -20.39
C ASP A 123 -42.93 -13.58 -18.93
N GLY A 124 -41.76 -13.06 -18.53
CA GLY A 124 -41.56 -12.44 -17.22
C GLY A 124 -40.18 -11.81 -17.06
N LYS A 125 -40.13 -10.49 -17.23
CA LYS A 125 -39.01 -9.59 -16.92
C LYS A 125 -38.35 -9.94 -15.56
N PRO A 126 -37.01 -10.07 -15.44
CA PRO A 126 -36.40 -10.33 -14.14
C PRO A 126 -36.35 -9.04 -13.31
N GLU A 127 -37.31 -8.90 -12.39
CA GLU A 127 -37.09 -8.20 -11.11
C GLU A 127 -36.22 -9.10 -10.22
N GLY A 128 -35.09 -8.56 -9.74
CA GLY A 128 -34.22 -9.29 -8.82
C GLY A 128 -32.79 -8.76 -8.78
N ALA A 129 -32.62 -7.43 -8.69
CA ALA A 129 -31.30 -6.85 -8.46
C ALA A 129 -30.92 -7.02 -6.98
N ASP A 130 -30.13 -8.07 -6.72
CA ASP A 130 -29.16 -8.25 -5.64
C ASP A 130 -29.21 -7.21 -4.48
N LEU A 131 -29.99 -7.54 -3.45
CA LEU A 131 -30.14 -6.75 -2.22
C LEU A 131 -29.10 -7.14 -1.13
N SER A 132 -28.10 -7.97 -1.44
CA SER A 132 -27.10 -8.43 -0.46
C SER A 132 -25.88 -7.52 -0.44
N MET A 133 -25.29 -7.24 -1.60
CA MET A 133 -24.02 -6.52 -1.71
C MET A 133 -24.14 -5.02 -1.43
N THR A 134 -25.24 -4.39 -1.84
CA THR A 134 -25.48 -2.96 -1.58
C THR A 134 -25.72 -2.67 -0.11
N ASN A 135 -26.39 -3.58 0.61
CA ASN A 135 -26.64 -3.43 2.05
C ASN A 135 -25.35 -3.55 2.86
N LEU A 136 -24.45 -4.47 2.50
CA LEU A 136 -23.15 -4.62 3.17
C LEU A 136 -22.26 -3.40 2.95
N ALA A 137 -22.17 -2.90 1.73
CA ALA A 137 -21.41 -1.68 1.42
C ALA A 137 -21.98 -0.46 2.16
N GLN A 138 -23.31 -0.35 2.27
CA GLN A 138 -23.96 0.71 3.03
C GLN A 138 -23.66 0.61 4.54
N TYR A 139 -23.70 -0.60 5.11
CA TYR A 139 -23.34 -0.83 6.52
C TYR A 139 -21.89 -0.45 6.81
N GLN A 140 -20.97 -0.84 5.92
CA GLN A 140 -19.54 -0.57 6.09
C GLN A 140 -19.25 0.93 5.98
N LEU A 141 -19.96 1.64 5.09
CA LEU A 141 -19.85 3.09 4.93
C LEU A 141 -20.46 3.85 6.11
N GLN A 142 -21.53 3.33 6.72
CA GLN A 142 -22.08 3.85 7.98
C GLN A 142 -21.11 3.67 9.16
N LEU A 143 -20.42 2.52 9.23
CA LEU A 143 -19.43 2.24 10.27
C LEU A 143 -18.24 3.22 10.19
N VAL A 144 -17.65 3.35 9.01
CA VAL A 144 -16.54 4.29 8.76
C VAL A 144 -16.96 5.73 9.05
N ARG A 145 -18.19 6.11 8.68
CA ARG A 145 -18.72 7.46 8.98
C ARG A 145 -18.84 7.70 10.49
N ARG A 146 -19.24 6.69 11.27
CA ARG A 146 -19.33 6.78 12.73
C ARG A 146 -17.96 6.93 13.37
N GLU A 147 -17.00 6.09 12.99
CA GLU A 147 -15.63 6.17 13.51
C GLU A 147 -14.97 7.52 13.21
N LEU A 148 -15.13 8.03 11.99
CA LEU A 148 -14.62 9.35 11.63
C LEU A 148 -15.29 10.49 12.41
N PHE A 149 -16.56 10.34 12.77
CA PHE A 149 -17.28 11.31 13.59
C PHE A 149 -16.77 11.28 15.04
N GLU A 150 -16.57 10.10 15.63
CA GLU A 150 -16.01 9.94 16.97
C GLU A 150 -14.58 10.50 17.05
N ILE A 151 -13.74 10.24 16.05
CA ILE A 151 -12.39 10.82 15.95
C ILE A 151 -12.45 12.34 15.83
N ARG A 152 -13.37 12.88 15.01
CA ARG A 152 -13.56 14.33 14.86
C ARG A 152 -13.97 14.98 16.18
N ASP A 153 -14.86 14.34 16.93
CA ASP A 153 -15.34 14.86 18.22
C ASP A 153 -14.21 14.87 19.26
N LEU A 154 -13.42 13.79 19.34
CA LEU A 154 -12.23 13.69 20.21
C LEU A 154 -11.13 14.71 19.86
N LEU A 155 -11.02 15.08 18.58
CA LEU A 155 -10.04 16.05 18.09
C LEU A 155 -10.58 17.48 18.03
N SER A 156 -11.86 17.70 18.35
CA SER A 156 -12.43 19.05 18.39
C SER A 156 -12.05 19.70 19.73
N PRO A 157 -11.30 20.81 19.74
CA PRO A 157 -10.97 21.49 20.98
C PRO A 157 -12.25 22.03 21.61
N MET A 158 -12.55 21.60 22.84
CA MET A 158 -13.61 22.20 23.65
C MET A 158 -13.30 23.69 23.86
N TYR A 159 -14.05 24.55 23.16
CA TYR A 159 -14.19 25.97 23.44
C TYR A 159 -15.66 26.26 23.79
#